data_AF-A0A183CSB3-F1
#
_entry.id   AF-A0A183CSB3-F1
#
_cell.length_a   1.000
_cell.length_b   1.000
_cell.length_c   1.000
_cell.angle_alpha   90.00
_cell.angle_beta   90.00
_cell.angle_gamma   90.00
#
_symmetry.space_group_name_H-M   'P 1'
#
loop_
_entity.id
_entity.type
_entity.pdbx_description
1 polymer ?
#
loop_
_entity_poly.entity_id
_entity_poly.type
_entity_poly.pdbx_seq_one_letter_code
_entity_poly.pdbx_strand_id
1 'polypeptide(L)'
;MTKKYERHTYSNEVKEICKCLELSDIQLRDVMVRFEQAFQRGLNPASGASNAAVKMLPTYIRAVAVGEERGEFLALDLGGTNFRVLLITLEGHGRSTMRSKIYRVPDHIQKGTGPALFDHIAACLA
;
A
#
# COMPACT_ATOMS: atom_id res chain seq x y z
N MET A 1 -15.77 -33.21 -2.84
CA MET A 1 -15.62 -33.19 -1.37
C MET A 1 -15.62 -31.74 -0.89
N THR A 2 -16.78 -31.22 -0.53
CA THR A 2 -16.97 -29.88 0.04
C THR A 2 -16.67 -29.95 1.54
N LYS A 3 -15.59 -29.31 2.01
CA LYS A 3 -15.35 -29.14 3.45
C LYS A 3 -16.47 -28.25 3.99
N LYS A 4 -17.40 -28.83 4.76
CA LYS A 4 -18.34 -28.09 5.61
C LYS A 4 -17.50 -27.28 6.60
N TYR A 5 -17.54 -25.96 6.50
CA TYR A 5 -17.05 -25.08 7.56
C TYR A 5 -17.97 -25.27 8.78
N GLU A 6 -17.47 -25.90 9.84
CA GLU A 6 -18.15 -25.96 11.12
C GLU A 6 -18.16 -24.56 11.74
N ARG A 7 -19.36 -23.99 11.94
CA ARG A 7 -19.54 -22.76 12.72
C ARG A 7 -19.13 -23.06 14.17
N HIS A 8 -17.91 -22.66 14.52
CA HIS A 8 -17.47 -22.65 15.90
C HIS A 8 -18.23 -21.52 16.62
N THR A 9 -19.10 -21.89 17.54
CA THR A 9 -19.75 -20.94 18.42
C THR A 9 -18.74 -20.50 19.49
N TYR A 10 -18.18 -19.30 19.34
CA TYR A 10 -17.30 -18.71 20.35
C TYR A 10 -18.04 -18.55 21.70
N SER A 11 -17.31 -18.64 22.81
CA SER A 11 -17.90 -18.42 24.15
C SER A 11 -18.50 -17.02 24.25
N ASN A 12 -19.49 -16.87 25.13
CA ASN A 12 -20.11 -15.57 25.37
C ASN A 12 -19.09 -14.55 25.90
N GLU A 13 -18.05 -14.99 26.61
CA GLU A 13 -16.98 -14.10 27.07
C GLU A 13 -16.18 -13.53 25.89
N VAL A 14 -15.82 -14.37 24.91
CA VAL A 14 -15.12 -13.91 23.69
C VAL A 14 -15.96 -12.90 22.92
N LYS A 15 -17.27 -13.16 22.77
CA LYS A 15 -18.18 -12.24 22.08
C LYS A 15 -18.26 -10.89 22.80
N GLU A 16 -18.38 -10.88 24.13
CA GLU A 16 -18.49 -9.64 24.88
C GLU A 16 -17.18 -8.83 24.83
N ILE A 17 -16.02 -9.49 24.86
CA ILE A 17 -14.71 -8.84 24.69
C ILE A 17 -14.61 -8.20 23.29
N CYS A 18 -15.04 -8.90 22.24
CA CYS A 18 -14.93 -8.42 20.86
C CYS A 18 -16.01 -7.40 20.46
N LYS A 19 -17.05 -7.21 21.27
CA LYS A 19 -18.18 -6.33 20.97
C LYS A 19 -17.77 -4.88 20.69
N CYS A 20 -16.69 -4.39 21.31
CA CYS A 20 -16.15 -3.06 21.04
C CYS A 20 -15.55 -2.90 19.64
N LEU A 21 -15.28 -4.01 18.94
CA LEU A 21 -14.80 -4.05 17.56
C LEU A 21 -15.96 -4.14 16.56
N GLU A 22 -17.18 -4.41 17.02
CA GLU A 22 -18.38 -4.43 16.19
C GLU A 22 -18.90 -3.00 15.99
N LEU A 23 -18.66 -2.46 14.79
CA LEU A 23 -19.13 -1.13 14.42
C LEU A 23 -20.50 -1.23 13.73
N SER A 24 -21.48 -0.51 14.27
CA SER A 24 -22.76 -0.29 13.60
C SER A 24 -22.63 0.60 12.38
N ASP A 25 -23.61 0.54 11.46
CA ASP A 25 -23.69 1.44 10.30
C ASP A 25 -23.63 2.92 10.66
N ILE A 26 -24.19 3.30 11.81
CA ILE A 26 -24.15 4.69 12.30
C ILE A 26 -22.72 5.08 12.65
N GLN A 27 -21.98 4.22 13.35
CA GLN A 27 -20.57 4.45 13.67
C GLN A 27 -19.70 4.47 12.40
N LEU A 28 -19.95 3.59 11.43
CA LEU A 28 -19.24 3.60 10.15
C LEU A 28 -19.47 4.90 9.37
N ARG A 29 -20.71 5.41 9.33
CA ARG A 29 -21.01 6.71 8.72
C ARG A 29 -20.31 7.88 9.43
N ASP A 30 -20.27 7.87 10.76
CA ASP A 30 -19.52 8.88 11.52
C ASP A 30 -18.02 8.85 11.19
N VAL A 31 -17.44 7.65 11.07
CA VAL A 31 -16.05 7.46 10.64
C VAL A 31 -15.83 8.03 9.23
N MET A 32 -16.75 7.79 8.28
CA MET A 32 -16.66 8.36 6.93
C MET A 32 -16.64 9.89 6.95
N VAL A 33 -17.54 10.52 7.71
CA VAL A 33 -17.59 11.99 7.84
C VAL A 33 -16.29 12.53 8.44
N ARG A 34 -15.74 11.87 9.47
CA ARG A 34 -14.46 12.27 10.06
C ARG A 34 -13.29 12.14 9.09
N PHE A 35 -13.28 11.10 8.26
CA PHE A 35 -12.28 10.93 7.20
C PHE A 35 -12.36 12.04 6.16
N GLU A 36 -13.56 12.36 5.69
CA GLU A 36 -13.77 13.45 4.73
C GLU A 36 -13.25 14.78 5.29
N GLN A 37 -13.58 15.11 6.54
CA GLN A 37 -13.05 16.29 7.21
C GLN A 37 -11.53 16.27 7.33
N ALA A 38 -10.92 15.09 7.59
CA ALA A 38 -9.48 14.94 7.65
C ALA A 38 -8.82 15.17 6.28
N PHE A 39 -9.44 14.70 5.20
CA PHE A 39 -8.98 14.96 3.83
C PHE A 39 -9.04 16.44 3.49
N GLN A 40 -10.16 17.11 3.80
CA GLN A 40 -10.30 18.55 3.56
C GLN A 40 -9.24 19.37 4.30
N ARG A 41 -8.92 19.00 5.54
CA ARG A 41 -7.82 19.63 6.30
C ARG A 41 -6.45 19.38 5.68
N GLY A 42 -6.19 18.16 5.20
CA GLY A 42 -4.93 17.82 4.54
C GLY A 42 -4.73 18.51 3.19
N LEU A 43 -5.81 18.75 2.45
CA LEU A 43 -5.79 19.40 1.14
C LEU A 43 -5.73 20.93 1.22
N ASN A 44 -6.20 21.54 2.32
CA ASN A 44 -6.29 22.98 2.45
C ASN A 44 -4.97 23.58 2.98
N PRO A 45 -4.22 24.35 2.16
CA PRO A 45 -2.95 24.93 2.57
C PRO A 45 -3.08 25.94 3.72
N ALA A 46 -4.23 26.60 3.84
CA ALA A 46 -4.50 27.61 4.87
C ALA A 46 -4.86 27.00 6.23
N SER A 47 -5.35 25.75 6.29
CA SER A 47 -5.74 25.08 7.53
C SER A 47 -4.61 24.32 8.23
N GLY A 48 -3.36 24.61 7.90
CA GLY A 48 -2.21 23.92 8.48
C GLY A 48 -2.07 22.48 8.00
N ALA A 49 -2.07 22.26 6.67
CA ALA A 49 -1.84 20.95 6.05
C ALA A 49 -0.60 20.22 6.61
N SER A 50 0.44 20.96 7.01
CA SER A 50 1.62 20.43 7.69
C SER A 50 1.31 19.74 9.02
N ASN A 51 0.25 20.13 9.73
CA ASN A 51 -0.20 19.59 11.01
C ASN A 51 -1.40 18.62 10.87
N ALA A 52 -1.95 18.44 9.66
CA ALA A 52 -3.03 17.49 9.44
C ALA A 52 -2.57 16.05 9.71
N ALA A 53 -3.41 15.24 10.34
CA ALA A 53 -3.13 13.81 10.57
C ALA A 53 -3.09 13.03 9.25
N VAL A 54 -3.95 13.40 8.30
CA VAL A 54 -3.94 12.88 6.92
C VAL A 54 -3.31 13.93 6.01
N LYS A 55 -2.14 13.62 5.45
CA LYS A 55 -1.28 14.61 4.78
C LYS A 55 -1.66 14.95 3.35
N MET A 56 -2.44 14.10 2.68
CA MET A 56 -2.89 14.31 1.29
C MET A 56 -1.74 14.71 0.34
N LEU A 57 -0.60 13.99 0.42
CA LEU A 57 0.60 14.32 -0.35
C LEU A 57 0.37 14.17 -1.86
N PRO A 58 0.84 15.13 -2.69
CA PRO A 58 0.70 15.04 -4.13
C PRO A 58 1.58 13.92 -4.70
N THR A 59 1.01 13.05 -5.53
CA THR A 59 1.73 11.96 -6.21
C THR A 59 2.46 12.42 -7.49
N TYR A 60 2.16 13.64 -7.96
CA TYR A 60 2.59 14.19 -9.25
C TYR A 60 2.10 13.42 -10.50
N ILE A 61 1.24 12.42 -10.34
CA ILE A 61 0.55 11.74 -11.43
C ILE A 61 -0.66 12.60 -11.84
N ARG A 62 -0.66 13.10 -13.08
CA ARG A 62 -1.69 14.05 -13.58
C ARG A 62 -2.70 13.46 -14.55
N ALA A 63 -2.49 12.21 -14.98
CA ALA A 63 -3.36 11.51 -15.90
C ALA A 63 -3.47 10.04 -15.51
N VAL A 64 -4.62 9.45 -15.78
CA VAL A 64 -4.84 8.01 -15.67
C VAL A 64 -4.34 7.35 -16.95
N ALA A 65 -3.77 6.16 -16.85
CA ALA A 65 -3.31 5.40 -18.00
C ALA A 65 -4.46 5.13 -18.98
N VAL A 66 -4.19 5.29 -20.27
CA VAL A 66 -5.18 5.12 -21.35
C VAL A 66 -5.03 3.79 -22.09
N GLY A 67 -3.97 3.02 -21.77
CA GLY A 67 -3.69 1.71 -22.34
C GLY A 67 -2.87 1.76 -23.63
N GLU A 68 -2.59 2.94 -24.17
CA GLU A 68 -1.76 3.12 -25.37
C GLU A 68 -0.26 3.30 -25.05
N GLU A 69 0.11 3.24 -23.78
CA GLU A 69 1.49 3.31 -23.34
C GLU A 69 2.30 2.14 -23.92
N ARG A 70 3.52 2.44 -24.37
CA ARG A 70 4.44 1.49 -24.98
C ARG A 70 5.86 1.71 -24.47
N GLY A 71 6.64 0.64 -24.43
CA GLY A 71 8.05 0.69 -24.08
C GLY A 71 8.44 -0.29 -22.98
N GLU A 72 9.73 -0.31 -22.66
CA GLU A 72 10.29 -1.12 -21.59
C GLU A 72 10.62 -0.25 -20.39
N PHE A 73 10.17 -0.67 -19.22
CA PHE A 73 10.28 0.08 -17.98
C PHE A 73 10.86 -0.81 -16.89
N LEU A 74 11.81 -0.26 -16.13
CA LEU A 74 12.27 -0.87 -14.91
C LEU A 74 11.44 -0.32 -13.74
N ALA A 75 10.87 -1.22 -12.93
CA ALA A 75 10.20 -0.86 -11.69
C ALA A 75 10.89 -1.52 -10.50
N LEU A 76 10.98 -0.76 -9.42
CA LEU A 76 11.60 -1.18 -8.16
C LEU A 76 10.51 -1.19 -7.09
N ASP A 77 10.32 -2.32 -6.44
CA ASP A 77 9.38 -2.45 -5.34
C ASP A 77 10.11 -2.88 -4.07
N LEU A 78 10.28 -1.93 -3.17
CA LEU A 78 10.94 -2.13 -1.89
C LEU A 78 9.88 -2.32 -0.81
N GLY A 79 9.63 -3.58 -0.47
CA GLY A 79 8.86 -3.94 0.72
C GLY A 79 9.72 -3.93 1.98
N GLY A 80 9.17 -4.45 3.08
CA GLY A 80 9.92 -4.60 4.33
C GLY A 80 11.06 -5.61 4.20
N THR A 81 10.74 -6.88 3.91
CA THR A 81 11.73 -7.97 3.90
C THR A 81 12.25 -8.30 2.50
N ASN A 82 11.48 -7.97 1.46
CA ASN A 82 11.76 -8.35 0.08
C ASN A 82 11.84 -7.10 -0.79
N PHE A 83 12.84 -7.10 -1.66
CA PHE A 83 13.03 -6.14 -2.74
C PHE A 83 12.76 -6.84 -4.08
N ARG A 84 11.95 -6.23 -4.94
CA ARG A 84 11.63 -6.78 -6.27
C ARG A 84 12.12 -5.84 -7.35
N VAL A 85 12.82 -6.40 -8.32
CA VAL A 85 13.19 -5.73 -9.57
C VAL A 85 12.28 -6.29 -10.65
N LEU A 86 11.60 -5.40 -11.38
CA LEU A 86 10.67 -5.77 -12.44
C LEU A 86 11.08 -5.11 -13.75
N LEU A 87 11.20 -5.90 -14.82
CA LEU A 87 11.22 -5.41 -16.19
C LEU A 87 9.82 -5.57 -16.78
N ILE A 88 9.20 -4.45 -17.13
CA ILE A 88 7.83 -4.36 -17.62
C ILE A 88 7.89 -3.91 -19.08
N THR A 89 7.30 -4.69 -19.97
CA THR A 89 7.14 -4.32 -21.38
C THR A 89 5.68 -3.97 -21.63
N LEU A 90 5.40 -2.72 -21.98
CA LEU A 90 4.08 -2.24 -22.37
C LEU A 90 3.96 -2.32 -23.90
N GLU A 91 2.90 -2.98 -24.38
CA GLU A 91 2.70 -3.28 -25.81
C GLU A 91 1.59 -2.45 -26.45
N GLY A 92 1.02 -1.48 -25.72
CA GLY A 92 -0.20 -0.75 -26.10
C GLY A 92 -1.45 -1.63 -26.03
N HIS A 93 -2.60 -1.02 -26.27
CA HIS A 93 -3.93 -1.64 -26.16
C HIS A 93 -4.15 -2.40 -24.84
N GLY A 94 -3.59 -1.87 -23.74
CA GLY A 94 -3.68 -2.45 -22.40
C GLY A 94 -2.88 -3.75 -22.20
N ARG A 95 -2.04 -4.16 -23.15
CA ARG A 95 -1.24 -5.38 -23.05
C ARG A 95 0.13 -5.11 -22.44
N SER A 96 0.58 -6.02 -21.58
CA SER A 96 1.91 -5.96 -20.99
C SER A 96 2.47 -7.35 -20.67
N THR A 97 3.80 -7.44 -20.64
CA THR A 97 4.53 -8.60 -20.10
C THR A 97 5.47 -8.15 -18.99
N MET A 98 5.80 -9.06 -18.08
CA MET A 98 6.59 -8.74 -16.89
C MET A 98 7.56 -9.87 -16.55
N ARG A 99 8.82 -9.50 -16.31
CA ARG A 99 9.84 -10.37 -15.72
C ARG A 99 10.22 -9.79 -14.37
N SER A 100 10.36 -10.63 -13.35
CA SER A 100 10.70 -10.17 -12.01
C SER A 100 11.73 -11.05 -11.33
N LYS A 101 12.50 -10.44 -10.43
CA LYS A 101 13.41 -11.14 -9.53
C LYS A 101 13.27 -10.56 -8.13
N ILE A 102 13.24 -11.44 -7.14
CA ILE A 102 13.09 -11.09 -5.73
C ILE A 102 14.46 -11.24 -5.05
N TYR A 103 14.81 -10.24 -4.27
CA TYR A 103 15.99 -10.18 -3.43
C TYR A 103 15.57 -10.02 -1.98
N ARG A 104 16.24 -10.72 -1.07
CA ARG A 104 16.03 -10.55 0.36
C ARG A 104 16.82 -9.34 0.84
N VAL A 105 16.17 -8.43 1.55
CA VAL A 105 16.84 -7.33 2.24
C VAL A 105 17.25 -7.83 3.64
N PRO A 106 18.55 -7.91 3.96
CA PRO A 106 18.99 -8.32 5.29
C PRO A 106 18.51 -7.32 6.36
N ASP A 107 18.17 -7.82 7.56
CA ASP A 107 17.64 -6.98 8.65
C ASP A 107 18.60 -5.84 9.05
N HIS A 108 19.91 -6.11 9.04
CA HIS A 108 20.94 -5.11 9.35
C HIS A 108 21.08 -4.05 8.25
N ILE A 109 20.69 -4.33 7.01
CA ILE A 109 20.61 -3.34 5.92
C ILE A 109 19.33 -2.53 6.05
N GLN A 110 18.19 -3.19 6.29
CA GLN A 110 16.88 -2.54 6.47
C GLN A 110 16.87 -1.54 7.62
N LYS A 111 17.54 -1.87 8.74
CA LYS A 111 17.68 -1.01 9.92
C LYS A 111 19.00 -0.22 9.94
N GLY A 112 19.80 -0.34 8.88
CA GLY A 112 21.11 0.28 8.77
C GLY A 112 21.03 1.71 8.27
N THR A 113 22.09 2.16 7.60
CA THR A 113 22.15 3.51 7.02
C THR A 113 21.46 3.54 5.65
N GLY A 114 20.93 4.70 5.27
CA GLY A 114 20.38 4.93 3.93
C GLY A 114 21.34 4.53 2.81
N PRO A 115 22.62 4.96 2.83
CA PRO A 115 23.61 4.56 1.84
C PRO A 115 23.75 3.04 1.69
N ALA A 116 23.86 2.29 2.81
CA ALA A 116 23.99 0.83 2.75
C ALA A 116 22.76 0.15 2.12
N LEU A 117 21.55 0.70 2.35
CA LEU A 117 20.33 0.24 1.70
C LEU A 117 20.36 0.50 0.18
N PHE A 118 20.75 1.71 -0.24
CA PHE A 118 20.85 2.04 -1.67
C PHE A 118 21.97 1.27 -2.39
N ASP A 119 23.09 0.99 -1.72
CA ASP A 119 24.16 0.13 -2.25
C ASP A 119 23.65 -1.30 -2.48
N HIS A 120 22.88 -1.84 -1.53
CA HIS A 120 22.25 -3.16 -1.69
C HIS A 120 21.26 -3.18 -2.87
N ILE A 121 20.43 -2.15 -3.03
CA ILE A 121 19.51 -1.99 -4.16
C ILE A 121 20.29 -1.95 -5.48
N ALA A 122 21.37 -1.17 -5.56
CA ALA A 122 22.21 -1.08 -6.75
C ALA A 122 22.86 -2.42 -7.09
N ALA A 123 23.38 -3.15 -6.09
CA ALA A 123 23.96 -4.48 -6.29
C ALA A 123 22.94 -5.52 -6.80
N CYS A 124 21.66 -5.38 -6.45
CA CYS A 124 20.59 -6.24 -6.96
C CYS A 124 20.23 -5.95 -8.43
N LEU A 125 20.59 -4.77 -8.94
CA LEU A 125 20.38 -4.36 -10.33
C LEU A 125 21.54 -4.72 -11.25
N ALA A 126 22.72 -5.02 -10.68
CA ALA A 126 23.95 -5.33 -11.40
C ALA A 126 23.98 -6.73 -12.05
#